data_AF-A0A7W0SE75-F1
#
_entry.id   AF-A0A7W0SE75-F1
#
_cell.length_a   1.000
_cell.length_b   1.000
_cell.length_c   1.000
_cell.angle_alpha   90.00
_cell.angle_beta   90.00
_cell.angle_gamma   90.00
#
_symmetry.space_group_name_H-M   'P 1'
#
loop_
_entity.id
_entity.type
_entity.pdbx_description
1 polymer ?
#
loop_
_entity_poly.entity_id
_entity_poly.type
_entity_poly.pdbx_seq_one_letter_code
_entity_poly.pdbx_strand_id
1 'polypeptide(L)'
;NRTKTFHAGLYWLVALNDQLYVGAVTSRADSAEIDSLTDDANMKERTIPERDLSGHDFTAWVYHLFRPSQPLEARGPHPTGIGLNRYIKVSDLTSEEKRYLERAGKMMWLNFVDPNFLGEEISFNNGAGHANVWLRYMLTSFGDVVQTHVVYEQGNARYHITGQRYANHDRAFPGLQVEGVELPIRFGSATLAVSPRVSAWMQPAGQAFMTTDANVGGMLGARLETRGASPLRFYIDGEVKSAGWVAGRPSLESGGTFRTGITYVLGKTR
;
A
#
# COMPACT_ATOMS: atom_id res chain seq x y z
N ASN A 1 29.43 9.09 12.26
CA ASN A 1 28.49 10.22 12.36
C ASN A 1 27.43 10.12 11.28
N ARG A 2 26.34 9.38 11.54
CA ARG A 2 25.12 9.39 10.72
C ARG A 2 24.35 10.65 11.10
N THR A 3 24.33 11.65 10.23
CA THR A 3 23.37 12.76 10.32
C THR A 3 21.97 12.14 10.27
N LYS A 4 21.33 12.00 11.44
CA LYS A 4 19.90 11.68 11.50
C LYS A 4 19.18 12.84 10.82
N THR A 5 18.71 12.56 9.61
CA THR A 5 18.23 13.52 8.63
C THR A 5 16.90 14.12 9.06
N PHE A 6 16.71 15.41 8.79
CA PHE A 6 15.46 16.18 8.91
C PHE A 6 14.21 15.43 8.38
N HIS A 7 14.42 14.50 7.42
CA HIS A 7 13.39 13.63 6.85
C HIS A 7 12.66 12.74 7.86
N ALA A 8 13.30 12.32 8.95
CA ALA A 8 12.63 11.49 9.96
C ALA A 8 11.51 12.25 10.68
N GLY A 9 11.70 13.54 10.98
CA GLY A 9 10.68 14.37 11.62
C GLY A 9 9.46 14.61 10.73
N LEU A 10 9.69 14.90 9.43
CA LEU A 10 8.59 15.03 8.47
C LEU A 10 7.83 13.71 8.28
N TYR A 11 8.55 12.58 8.24
CA TYR A 11 7.94 11.27 8.14
C TYR A 11 7.03 10.96 9.34
N TRP A 12 7.47 11.28 10.55
CA TRP A 12 6.63 11.20 11.76
C TRP A 12 5.39 12.08 11.68
N LEU A 13 5.53 13.33 11.24
CA LEU A 13 4.40 14.27 11.15
C LEU A 13 3.33 13.78 10.16
N VAL A 14 3.75 13.31 8.98
CA VAL A 14 2.83 12.77 7.97
C VAL A 14 2.12 11.52 8.51
N ALA A 15 2.87 10.57 9.07
CA ALA A 15 2.28 9.34 9.60
C ALA A 15 1.31 9.59 10.76
N LEU A 16 1.64 10.50 11.69
CA LEU A 16 0.75 10.88 12.78
C LEU A 16 -0.49 11.62 12.29
N ASN A 17 -0.35 12.52 11.33
CA ASN A 17 -1.49 13.21 10.73
C ASN A 17 -2.48 12.22 10.11
N ASP A 18 -1.97 11.26 9.33
CA ASP A 18 -2.80 10.23 8.69
C ASP A 18 -3.50 9.37 9.74
N GLN A 19 -2.79 8.99 10.81
CA GLN A 19 -3.35 8.19 11.89
C GLN A 19 -4.37 8.95 12.74
N LEU A 20 -4.21 10.26 12.92
CA LEU A 20 -5.20 11.11 13.59
C LEU A 20 -6.47 11.24 12.75
N TYR A 21 -6.34 11.44 11.44
CA TYR A 21 -7.47 11.48 10.52
C TYR A 21 -8.28 10.18 10.59
N VAL A 22 -7.60 9.04 10.51
CA VAL A 22 -8.21 7.71 10.65
C VAL A 22 -8.82 7.54 12.03
N GLY A 23 -8.10 7.95 13.08
CA GLY A 23 -8.55 7.89 14.46
C GLY A 23 -9.87 8.62 14.64
N ALA A 24 -9.99 9.84 14.12
CA ALA A 24 -11.21 10.64 14.21
C ALA A 24 -12.39 9.97 13.47
N VAL A 25 -12.17 9.41 12.28
CA VAL A 25 -13.23 8.77 11.48
C VAL A 25 -13.63 7.38 12.02
N THR A 26 -12.70 6.69 12.69
CA THR A 26 -12.92 5.33 13.24
C THR A 26 -13.33 5.35 14.72
N SER A 27 -13.23 6.49 15.38
CA SER A 27 -13.59 6.74 16.78
C SER A 27 -15.10 6.87 16.95
N ARG A 28 -15.70 6.06 17.82
CA ARG A 28 -17.11 6.20 18.22
C ARG A 28 -17.41 7.50 18.98
N ALA A 29 -16.40 8.11 19.60
CA ALA A 29 -16.59 9.34 20.38
C ALA A 29 -16.80 10.56 19.47
N ASP A 30 -16.21 10.54 18.27
CA ASP A 30 -16.14 11.69 17.38
C ASP A 30 -17.12 11.58 16.20
N SER A 31 -17.91 10.50 16.13
CA SER A 31 -18.79 10.22 14.98
C SER A 31 -19.80 11.34 14.70
N ALA A 32 -20.31 12.01 15.74
CA ALA A 32 -21.25 13.12 15.57
C ALA A 32 -20.57 14.38 15.04
N GLU A 33 -19.32 14.63 15.44
CA GLU A 33 -18.52 15.75 14.94
C GLU A 33 -18.13 15.52 13.48
N ILE A 34 -17.65 14.31 13.15
CA ILE A 34 -17.33 13.93 11.77
C ILE A 34 -18.56 14.02 10.87
N ASP A 35 -19.72 13.54 11.33
CA ASP A 35 -20.97 13.66 10.58
C ASP A 35 -21.35 15.12 10.34
N SER A 36 -21.17 15.99 11.35
CA SER A 36 -21.42 17.43 11.21
C SER A 36 -20.46 18.10 10.23
N LEU A 37 -19.17 17.74 10.24
CA LEU A 37 -18.19 18.24 9.28
C LEU A 37 -18.51 17.76 7.86
N THR A 38 -18.97 16.51 7.74
CA THR A 38 -19.44 15.92 6.47
C THR A 38 -20.62 16.70 5.93
N ASP A 39 -21.63 16.96 6.76
CA ASP A 39 -22.83 17.71 6.37
C ASP A 39 -22.49 19.16 5.96
N ASP A 40 -21.58 19.83 6.69
CA ASP A 40 -21.11 21.18 6.36
C ASP A 40 -20.34 21.24 5.03
N ALA A 41 -19.43 20.29 4.78
CA ALA A 41 -18.71 20.18 3.52
C ALA A 41 -19.67 19.92 2.34
N ASN A 42 -20.59 18.96 2.48
CA ASN A 42 -21.60 18.62 1.47
C ASN A 42 -22.52 19.83 1.14
N MET A 43 -22.81 20.68 2.13
CA MET A 43 -23.58 21.91 1.92
C MET A 43 -22.78 23.01 1.18
N LYS A 44 -21.46 23.08 1.39
CA LYS A 44 -20.57 24.06 0.76
C LYS A 44 -20.25 23.70 -0.70
N GLU A 45 -20.23 22.42 -1.04
CA GLU A 45 -19.91 21.90 -2.38
C GLU A 45 -21.14 21.91 -3.31
N ARG A 46 -21.56 23.12 -3.71
CA ARG A 46 -22.87 23.32 -4.34
C ARG A 46 -22.92 22.78 -5.77
N THR A 47 -21.81 22.84 -6.51
CA THR A 47 -21.74 22.42 -7.92
C THR A 47 -21.03 21.08 -8.09
N ILE A 48 -21.33 20.35 -9.19
CA ILE A 48 -20.72 19.05 -9.47
C ILE A 48 -19.17 19.09 -9.52
N PRO A 49 -18.52 20.12 -10.10
CA PRO A 49 -17.05 20.21 -10.12
C PRO A 49 -16.40 20.53 -8.77
N GLU A 50 -17.13 21.19 -7.86
CA GLU A 50 -16.65 21.48 -6.50
C GLU A 50 -16.74 20.26 -5.59
N ARG A 51 -17.58 19.29 -5.95
CA ARG A 51 -17.84 18.13 -5.11
C ARG A 51 -16.67 17.17 -5.11
N ASP A 52 -16.27 16.77 -3.92
CA ASP A 52 -15.41 15.62 -3.77
C ASP A 52 -16.08 14.37 -4.37
N LEU A 53 -15.25 13.48 -4.90
CA LEU A 53 -15.67 12.24 -5.53
C LEU A 53 -16.05 11.19 -4.48
N SER A 54 -15.35 11.15 -3.35
CA SER A 54 -15.52 10.12 -2.31
C SER A 54 -16.00 10.65 -0.96
N GLY A 55 -15.68 11.90 -0.60
CA GLY A 55 -15.87 12.40 0.76
C GLY A 55 -14.86 11.73 1.70
N HIS A 56 -15.28 11.38 2.92
CA HIS A 56 -14.42 10.60 3.82
C HIS A 56 -14.14 9.19 3.26
N ASP A 57 -12.93 8.99 2.75
CA ASP A 57 -12.52 7.76 2.06
C ASP A 57 -12.77 6.48 2.87
N PHE A 58 -12.60 6.52 4.20
CA PHE A 58 -12.73 5.33 5.05
C PHE A 58 -14.17 4.87 5.27
N THR A 59 -15.12 5.80 5.47
CA THR A 59 -16.55 5.45 5.63
C THR A 59 -17.11 4.98 4.30
N ALA A 60 -16.77 5.66 3.21
CA ALA A 60 -17.14 5.25 1.86
C ALA A 60 -16.58 3.87 1.49
N TRP A 61 -15.30 3.61 1.80
CA TRP A 61 -14.66 2.31 1.57
C TRP A 61 -15.38 1.17 2.30
N VAL A 62 -15.64 1.31 3.61
CA VAL A 62 -16.36 0.26 4.37
C VAL A 62 -17.78 0.08 3.84
N TYR A 63 -18.50 1.17 3.58
CA TYR A 63 -19.86 1.11 3.04
C TYR A 63 -19.91 0.31 1.74
N HIS A 64 -18.97 0.55 0.83
CA HIS A 64 -18.90 -0.15 -0.45
C HIS A 64 -18.45 -1.60 -0.33
N LEU A 65 -17.58 -1.94 0.64
CA LEU A 65 -17.23 -3.34 0.91
C LEU A 65 -18.44 -4.17 1.31
N PHE A 66 -19.28 -3.64 2.20
CA PHE A 66 -20.46 -4.34 2.71
C PHE A 66 -21.66 -4.27 1.74
N ARG A 67 -21.68 -3.29 0.83
CA ARG A 67 -22.80 -3.04 -0.09
C ARG A 67 -22.32 -2.91 -1.55
N PRO A 68 -21.61 -3.91 -2.11
CA PRO A 68 -20.94 -3.78 -3.40
C PRO A 68 -21.90 -3.67 -4.60
N SER A 69 -23.15 -4.13 -4.44
CA SER A 69 -24.19 -4.09 -5.47
C SER A 69 -25.16 -2.90 -5.31
N GLN A 70 -24.99 -2.06 -4.29
CA GLN A 70 -25.89 -0.93 -4.08
C GLN A 70 -25.64 0.15 -5.13
N PRO A 71 -26.69 0.59 -5.86
CA PRO A 71 -26.55 1.67 -6.84
C PRO A 71 -26.25 3.01 -6.16
N LEU A 72 -25.51 3.89 -6.83
CA LEU A 72 -25.13 5.21 -6.28
C LEU A 72 -26.36 6.08 -5.99
N GLU A 73 -27.42 5.93 -6.77
CA GLU A 73 -28.69 6.64 -6.65
C GLU A 73 -29.39 6.36 -5.32
N ALA A 74 -29.12 5.21 -4.68
CA ALA A 74 -29.70 4.85 -3.39
C ALA A 74 -29.26 5.76 -2.23
N ARG A 75 -28.25 6.61 -2.44
CA ARG A 75 -27.80 7.62 -1.49
C ARG A 75 -28.72 8.84 -1.42
N GLY A 76 -29.65 8.96 -2.37
CA GLY A 76 -30.58 10.07 -2.44
C GLY A 76 -30.00 11.33 -3.09
N PRO A 77 -30.84 12.36 -3.27
CA PRO A 77 -30.42 13.61 -3.86
C PRO A 77 -29.45 14.35 -2.94
N HIS A 78 -28.53 15.09 -3.54
CA HIS A 78 -27.65 16.01 -2.81
C HIS A 78 -28.49 17.04 -2.02
N PRO A 79 -28.04 17.53 -0.84
CA PRO A 79 -28.79 18.50 -0.03
C PRO A 79 -29.20 19.78 -0.78
N THR A 80 -28.44 20.20 -1.80
CA THR A 80 -28.78 21.35 -2.66
C THR A 80 -29.82 21.05 -3.75
N GLY A 81 -30.24 19.80 -3.90
CA GLY A 81 -31.19 19.33 -4.91
C GLY A 81 -30.59 19.02 -6.29
N ILE A 82 -29.30 19.31 -6.51
CA ILE A 82 -28.63 19.07 -7.79
C ILE A 82 -27.74 17.82 -7.66
N GLY A 83 -27.97 16.76 -8.43
CA GLY A 83 -27.14 15.55 -8.43
C GLY A 83 -27.31 14.64 -7.20
N LEU A 84 -26.42 13.66 -7.05
CA LEU A 84 -26.48 12.64 -5.99
C LEU A 84 -25.70 13.05 -4.73
N ASN A 85 -26.19 12.62 -3.57
CA ASN A 85 -25.44 12.68 -2.33
C ASN A 85 -24.30 11.65 -2.38
N ARG A 86 -23.04 12.11 -2.35
CA ARG A 86 -21.88 11.21 -2.46
C ARG A 86 -21.34 10.79 -1.09
N TYR A 87 -21.50 11.63 -0.09
CA TYR A 87 -20.84 11.48 1.19
C TYR A 87 -21.53 10.38 2.00
N ILE A 88 -20.70 9.52 2.59
CA ILE A 88 -21.14 8.49 3.52
C ILE A 88 -20.73 8.92 4.92
N LYS A 89 -21.72 9.11 5.78
CA LYS A 89 -21.52 9.47 7.18
C LYS A 89 -21.22 8.25 8.03
N VAL A 90 -20.63 8.47 9.19
CA VAL A 90 -20.47 7.41 10.20
C VAL A 90 -21.86 6.94 10.65
N SER A 91 -22.86 7.83 10.77
CA SER A 91 -24.25 7.45 11.05
C SER A 91 -24.90 6.55 10.00
N ASP A 92 -24.45 6.58 8.73
CA ASP A 92 -24.98 5.74 7.65
C ASP A 92 -24.48 4.28 7.73
N LEU A 93 -23.48 4.03 8.57
CA LEU A 93 -22.90 2.71 8.78
C LEU A 93 -23.69 1.89 9.81
N THR A 94 -23.90 0.62 9.51
CA THR A 94 -24.44 -0.36 10.46
C THR A 94 -23.47 -0.58 11.62
N SER A 95 -23.95 -1.24 12.68
CA SER A 95 -23.09 -1.59 13.82
C SER A 95 -21.93 -2.52 13.43
N GLU A 96 -22.12 -3.37 12.42
CA GLU A 96 -21.07 -4.27 11.92
C GLU A 96 -20.02 -3.53 11.11
N GLU A 97 -20.47 -2.69 10.17
CA GLU A 97 -19.60 -1.82 9.37
C GLU A 97 -18.74 -0.92 10.27
N LYS A 98 -19.32 -0.32 11.32
CA LYS A 98 -18.58 0.46 12.32
C LYS A 98 -17.50 -0.34 13.03
N ARG A 99 -17.82 -1.56 13.48
CA ARG A 99 -16.81 -2.43 14.13
C ARG A 99 -15.69 -2.81 13.17
N TYR A 100 -16.01 -3.06 11.90
CA TYR A 100 -15.02 -3.35 10.87
C TYR A 100 -14.11 -2.14 10.62
N LEU A 101 -14.70 -0.94 10.54
CA LEU A 101 -13.97 0.33 10.42
C LEU A 101 -13.04 0.58 11.61
N GLU A 102 -13.52 0.40 12.85
CA GLU A 102 -12.73 0.49 14.08
C GLU A 102 -11.56 -0.50 14.09
N ARG A 103 -11.79 -1.75 13.65
CA ARG A 103 -10.72 -2.75 13.50
C ARG A 103 -9.67 -2.25 12.50
N ALA A 104 -10.09 -1.77 11.33
CA ALA A 104 -9.18 -1.25 10.32
C ALA A 104 -8.34 -0.07 10.85
N GLY A 105 -8.96 0.87 11.56
CA GLY A 105 -8.27 2.00 12.18
C GLY A 105 -7.22 1.56 13.21
N LYS A 106 -7.52 0.52 14.02
CA LYS A 106 -6.55 -0.07 14.95
C LYS A 106 -5.39 -0.75 14.23
N MET A 107 -5.65 -1.42 13.11
CA MET A 107 -4.61 -2.11 12.34
C MET A 107 -3.65 -1.14 11.63
N MET A 108 -4.08 0.10 11.34
CA MET A 108 -3.22 1.12 10.75
C MET A 108 -2.03 1.49 11.64
N TRP A 109 -2.11 1.27 12.95
CA TRP A 109 -0.98 1.43 13.85
C TRP A 109 0.20 0.49 13.53
N LEU A 110 -0.03 -0.62 12.82
CA LEU A 110 1.06 -1.49 12.34
C LEU A 110 2.02 -0.75 11.41
N ASN A 111 1.58 0.32 10.72
CA ASN A 111 2.44 1.14 9.87
C ASN A 111 3.53 1.90 10.65
N PHE A 112 3.42 1.97 11.99
CA PHE A 112 4.46 2.55 12.86
C PHE A 112 5.51 1.54 13.31
N VAL A 113 5.32 0.25 13.01
CA VAL A 113 6.36 -0.77 13.23
C VAL A 113 7.35 -0.68 12.06
N ASP A 114 8.22 0.32 12.11
CA ASP A 114 9.24 0.60 11.09
C ASP A 114 10.56 1.06 11.74
N PRO A 115 11.72 0.54 11.31
CA PRO A 115 13.04 0.97 11.79
C PRO A 115 13.32 2.47 11.63
N ASN A 116 12.68 3.15 10.68
CA ASN A 116 12.77 4.61 10.56
C ASN A 116 12.16 5.34 11.76
N PHE A 117 11.23 4.70 12.46
CA PHE A 117 10.63 5.19 13.71
C PHE A 117 11.38 4.69 14.93
N LEU A 118 11.78 3.43 14.94
CA LEU A 118 12.39 2.76 16.10
C LEU A 118 13.91 3.02 16.22
N GLY A 119 14.56 3.38 15.12
CA GLY A 119 15.97 3.76 15.07
C GLY A 119 16.97 2.60 15.14
N GLU A 120 16.52 1.35 15.01
CA GLU A 120 17.35 0.16 15.19
C GLU A 120 17.39 -0.73 13.93
N GLU A 121 18.60 -1.09 13.54
CA GLU A 121 18.90 -2.07 12.48
C GLU A 121 19.46 -3.33 13.14
N ILE A 122 19.00 -4.50 12.71
CA ILE A 122 19.45 -5.78 13.28
C ILE A 122 20.79 -6.13 12.62
N SER A 123 21.86 -6.13 13.40
CA SER A 123 23.18 -6.57 12.92
C SER A 123 23.52 -7.96 13.44
N PHE A 124 24.10 -8.81 12.60
CA PHE A 124 24.50 -10.18 12.93
C PHE A 124 25.86 -10.52 12.30
N ASN A 125 26.42 -11.70 12.61
CA ASN A 125 27.75 -12.12 12.14
C ASN A 125 28.85 -11.08 12.43
N ASN A 126 28.91 -10.58 13.68
CA ASN A 126 29.85 -9.52 14.09
C ASN A 126 29.74 -8.23 13.25
N GLY A 127 28.55 -7.92 12.73
CA GLY A 127 28.29 -6.73 11.91
C GLY A 127 28.57 -6.93 10.43
N ALA A 128 28.87 -8.15 9.97
CA ALA A 128 29.02 -8.45 8.55
C ALA A 128 27.70 -8.59 7.79
N GLY A 129 26.58 -8.71 8.52
CA GLY A 129 25.24 -8.76 7.93
C GLY A 129 24.25 -7.88 8.69
N HIS A 130 23.29 -7.36 7.93
CA HIS A 130 22.28 -6.44 8.41
C HIS A 130 20.89 -6.86 7.94
N ALA A 131 19.88 -6.60 8.78
CA ALA A 131 18.49 -6.77 8.42
C ALA A 131 17.62 -5.67 9.02
N ASN A 132 16.58 -5.29 8.29
CA ASN A 132 15.51 -4.42 8.76
C ASN A 132 14.17 -5.09 8.54
N VAL A 133 13.29 -4.98 9.53
CA VAL A 133 11.94 -5.55 9.49
C VAL A 133 10.94 -4.45 9.76
N TRP A 134 9.92 -4.34 8.91
CA TRP A 134 8.81 -3.42 9.14
C TRP A 134 7.48 -4.03 8.71
N LEU A 135 6.40 -3.48 9.25
CA LEU A 135 5.04 -3.87 8.88
C LEU A 135 4.37 -2.78 8.05
N ARG A 136 3.45 -3.21 7.18
CA ARG A 136 2.58 -2.32 6.44
C ARG A 136 1.17 -2.86 6.41
N TYR A 137 0.20 -2.03 6.77
CA TYR A 137 -1.21 -2.30 6.67
C TYR A 137 -1.83 -1.40 5.60
N MET A 138 -2.53 -2.00 4.65
CA MET A 138 -3.20 -1.30 3.55
C MET A 138 -4.63 -1.77 3.39
N LEU A 139 -5.50 -0.84 3.00
CA LEU A 139 -6.87 -1.14 2.59
C LEU A 139 -6.90 -1.56 1.13
N THR A 140 -7.80 -2.47 0.78
CA THR A 140 -7.96 -3.03 -0.57
C THR A 140 -9.44 -3.10 -0.93
N SER A 141 -9.74 -3.38 -2.21
CA SER A 141 -11.13 -3.55 -2.68
C SER A 141 -11.82 -4.79 -2.12
N PHE A 142 -11.07 -5.72 -1.52
CA PHE A 142 -11.58 -6.97 -0.95
C PHE A 142 -11.44 -7.04 0.57
N GLY A 143 -11.08 -5.95 1.24
CA GLY A 143 -10.76 -5.94 2.67
C GLY A 143 -9.39 -5.33 2.91
N ASP A 144 -8.46 -6.07 3.50
CA ASP A 144 -7.17 -5.53 3.93
C ASP A 144 -5.99 -6.43 3.56
N VAL A 145 -4.78 -5.86 3.63
CA VAL A 145 -3.54 -6.63 3.58
C VAL A 145 -2.58 -6.14 4.65
N VAL A 146 -2.03 -7.09 5.40
CA VAL A 146 -0.85 -6.88 6.25
C VAL A 146 0.36 -7.45 5.54
N GLN A 147 1.40 -6.64 5.40
CA GLN A 147 2.68 -7.03 4.83
C GLN A 147 3.75 -6.97 5.91
N THR A 148 4.57 -8.02 5.98
CA THR A 148 5.80 -8.04 6.75
C THR A 148 6.96 -7.99 5.78
N HIS A 149 7.72 -6.91 5.84
CA HIS A 149 8.86 -6.71 4.99
C HIS A 149 10.14 -7.02 5.75
N VAL A 150 11.06 -7.70 5.09
CA VAL A 150 12.40 -7.99 5.59
C VAL A 150 13.37 -7.60 4.47
N VAL A 151 14.25 -6.65 4.73
CA VAL A 151 15.43 -6.44 3.89
C VAL A 151 16.62 -7.05 4.59
N TYR A 152 17.44 -7.75 3.83
CA TYR A 152 18.62 -8.45 4.32
C TYR A 152 19.80 -8.12 3.41
N GLU A 153 20.96 -7.87 4.02
CA GLU A 153 22.22 -7.63 3.34
C GLU A 153 23.36 -8.40 4.03
N GLN A 154 24.13 -9.16 3.24
CA GLN A 154 25.40 -9.74 3.66
C GLN A 154 26.31 -9.94 2.44
N GLY A 155 27.43 -9.21 2.40
CA GLY A 155 28.34 -9.23 1.25
C GLY A 155 27.63 -8.80 -0.05
N ASN A 156 27.58 -9.68 -1.06
CA ASN A 156 26.86 -9.42 -2.31
C ASN A 156 25.38 -9.84 -2.28
N ALA A 157 24.95 -10.56 -1.25
CA ALA A 157 23.57 -11.00 -1.10
C ALA A 157 22.74 -9.84 -0.53
N ARG A 158 21.80 -9.33 -1.34
CA ARG A 158 20.86 -8.29 -0.94
C ARG A 158 19.46 -8.73 -1.38
N TYR A 159 18.56 -8.86 -0.42
CA TYR A 159 17.21 -9.35 -0.65
C TYR A 159 16.17 -8.49 0.04
N HIS A 160 15.03 -8.31 -0.61
CA HIS A 160 13.80 -7.81 -0.01
C HIS A 160 12.75 -8.90 -0.09
N ILE A 161 12.30 -9.37 1.07
CA ILE A 161 11.30 -10.43 1.23
C ILE A 161 10.07 -9.78 1.84
N THR A 162 8.90 -10.03 1.25
CA THR A 162 7.62 -9.55 1.77
C THR A 162 6.68 -10.72 1.97
N GLY A 163 6.38 -11.04 3.24
CA GLY A 163 5.27 -11.91 3.59
C GLY A 163 3.97 -11.12 3.58
N GLN A 164 2.90 -11.69 3.05
CA GLN A 164 1.62 -11.01 2.86
C GLN A 164 0.50 -11.84 3.47
N ARG A 165 -0.37 -11.17 4.23
CA ARG A 165 -1.64 -11.70 4.70
C ARG A 165 -2.74 -10.83 4.11
N TYR A 166 -3.29 -11.27 3.00
CA TYR A 166 -4.52 -10.71 2.45
C TYR A 166 -5.69 -11.16 3.32
N ALA A 167 -6.68 -10.31 3.53
CA ALA A 167 -7.87 -10.66 4.27
C ALA A 167 -9.11 -10.01 3.66
N ASN A 168 -10.20 -10.77 3.70
CA ASN A 168 -11.54 -10.25 3.45
C ASN A 168 -12.37 -10.33 4.73
N HIS A 169 -13.70 -10.33 4.62
CA HIS A 169 -14.58 -10.33 5.78
C HIS A 169 -14.29 -11.51 6.73
N ASP A 170 -14.18 -12.73 6.18
CA ASP A 170 -14.14 -13.98 6.96
C ASP A 170 -12.86 -14.80 6.82
N ARG A 171 -12.00 -14.50 5.84
CA ARG A 171 -10.84 -15.33 5.48
C ARG A 171 -9.56 -14.52 5.38
N ALA A 172 -8.46 -15.24 5.56
CA ALA A 172 -7.12 -14.74 5.31
C ALA A 172 -6.43 -15.64 4.28
N PHE A 173 -5.61 -15.02 3.43
CA PHE A 173 -4.94 -15.67 2.32
C PHE A 173 -3.46 -15.29 2.32
N PRO A 174 -2.55 -16.25 2.14
CA PRO A 174 -1.13 -15.99 2.17
C PRO A 174 -0.62 -15.43 0.84
N GLY A 175 0.47 -14.67 0.92
CA GLY A 175 1.33 -14.35 -0.20
C GLY A 175 2.78 -14.19 0.21
N LEU A 176 3.67 -14.33 -0.75
CA LEU A 176 5.10 -14.17 -0.58
C LEU A 176 5.68 -13.51 -1.83
N GLN A 177 6.48 -12.48 -1.61
CA GLN A 177 7.30 -11.86 -2.63
C GLN A 177 8.77 -11.87 -2.21
N VAL A 178 9.64 -12.14 -3.17
CA VAL A 178 11.10 -12.09 -3.00
C VAL A 178 11.69 -11.28 -4.15
N GLU A 179 12.54 -10.32 -3.79
CA GLU A 179 13.34 -9.53 -4.72
C GLU A 179 14.82 -9.67 -4.37
N GLY A 180 15.66 -10.01 -5.34
CA GLY A 180 17.09 -9.76 -5.24
C GLY A 180 17.35 -8.30 -5.57
N VAL A 181 18.18 -7.59 -4.82
CA VAL A 181 18.38 -6.15 -5.00
C VAL A 181 19.76 -5.88 -5.61
N GLU A 182 19.76 -5.49 -6.88
CA GLU A 182 20.94 -5.12 -7.68
C GLU A 182 22.08 -6.17 -7.63
N LEU A 183 21.75 -7.46 -7.64
CA LEU A 183 22.72 -8.53 -7.56
C LEU A 183 23.74 -8.40 -8.72
N PRO A 184 25.06 -8.40 -8.45
CA PRO A 184 26.05 -8.22 -9.49
C PRO A 184 26.16 -9.49 -10.35
N ILE A 185 25.93 -9.36 -11.66
CA ILE A 185 26.16 -10.43 -12.64
C ILE A 185 27.18 -9.94 -13.66
N ARG A 186 28.19 -10.76 -13.94
CA ARG A 186 29.17 -10.50 -15.00
C ARG A 186 28.68 -11.10 -16.31
N PHE A 187 28.68 -10.30 -17.37
CA PHE A 187 28.35 -10.74 -18.72
C PHE A 187 29.47 -10.28 -19.67
N GLY A 188 30.40 -11.19 -19.99
CA GLY A 188 31.64 -10.84 -20.68
C GLY A 188 32.49 -9.87 -19.86
N SER A 189 32.86 -8.73 -20.46
CA SER A 189 33.59 -7.65 -19.79
C SER A 189 32.68 -6.68 -19.02
N ALA A 190 31.36 -6.77 -19.17
CA ALA A 190 30.40 -5.90 -18.51
C ALA A 190 29.96 -6.46 -17.16
N THR A 191 29.68 -5.57 -16.20
CA THR A 191 28.98 -5.92 -14.96
C THR A 191 27.59 -5.30 -15.01
N LEU A 192 26.56 -6.10 -14.71
CA LEU A 192 25.18 -5.67 -14.61
C LEU A 192 24.72 -5.81 -13.16
N ALA A 193 23.86 -4.90 -12.72
CA ALA A 193 22.99 -5.11 -11.57
C ALA A 193 21.70 -5.76 -12.05
N VAL A 194 21.33 -6.87 -11.42
CA VAL A 194 20.09 -7.58 -11.71
C VAL A 194 19.23 -7.63 -10.46
N SER A 195 17.99 -7.15 -10.57
CA SER A 195 16.99 -7.25 -9.50
C SER A 195 15.85 -8.16 -9.94
N PRO A 196 15.97 -9.49 -9.78
CA PRO A 196 14.89 -10.42 -10.09
C PRO A 196 13.81 -10.32 -9.01
N ARG A 197 12.55 -10.43 -9.42
CA ARG A 197 11.37 -10.40 -8.56
C ARG A 197 10.48 -11.60 -8.85
N VAL A 198 10.06 -12.28 -7.79
CA VAL A 198 9.06 -13.34 -7.85
C VAL A 198 8.03 -13.09 -6.75
N SER A 199 6.76 -13.28 -7.06
CA SER A 199 5.68 -13.25 -6.09
C SER A 199 4.67 -14.36 -6.38
N ALA A 200 4.12 -14.93 -5.33
CA ALA A 200 3.01 -15.87 -5.38
C ALA A 200 2.01 -15.52 -4.28
N TRP A 201 0.72 -15.61 -4.58
CA TRP A 201 -0.33 -15.27 -3.64
C TRP A 201 -1.59 -16.10 -3.82
N MET A 202 -2.39 -16.10 -2.76
CA MET A 202 -3.81 -16.40 -2.79
C MET A 202 -4.57 -15.13 -2.40
N GLN A 203 -5.66 -14.81 -3.11
CA GLN A 203 -6.51 -13.65 -2.85
C GLN A 203 -7.98 -14.04 -2.95
N PRO A 204 -8.90 -13.27 -2.35
CA PRO A 204 -10.35 -13.48 -2.52
C PRO A 204 -10.74 -13.55 -4.00
N ALA A 205 -11.51 -14.57 -4.37
CA ALA A 205 -11.99 -14.73 -5.74
C ALA A 205 -12.78 -13.50 -6.19
N GLY A 206 -12.47 -13.00 -7.39
CA GLY A 206 -13.11 -11.80 -7.93
C GLY A 206 -12.90 -10.53 -7.11
N GLN A 207 -11.92 -10.51 -6.19
CA GLN A 207 -11.72 -9.40 -5.24
C GLN A 207 -12.97 -9.13 -4.39
N ALA A 208 -13.80 -10.15 -4.15
CA ALA A 208 -15.05 -9.99 -3.41
C ALA A 208 -14.82 -10.04 -1.90
N PHE A 209 -15.42 -9.10 -1.18
CA PHE A 209 -15.27 -8.97 0.27
C PHE A 209 -15.89 -10.14 1.07
N MET A 210 -17.01 -10.68 0.59
CA MET A 210 -17.77 -11.74 1.27
C MET A 210 -17.52 -13.15 0.72
N THR A 211 -16.60 -13.31 -0.23
CA THR A 211 -16.37 -14.63 -0.83
C THR A 211 -15.63 -15.58 0.12
N THR A 212 -15.89 -16.87 -0.05
CA THR A 212 -15.12 -17.92 0.60
C THR A 212 -14.07 -18.54 -0.31
N ASP A 213 -14.14 -18.25 -1.61
CA ASP A 213 -13.26 -18.78 -2.65
C ASP A 213 -11.96 -17.98 -2.78
N ALA A 214 -10.92 -18.64 -3.31
CA ALA A 214 -9.60 -18.04 -3.51
C ALA A 214 -9.15 -18.16 -4.97
N ASN A 215 -8.50 -17.12 -5.47
CA ASN A 215 -7.72 -17.16 -6.70
C ASN A 215 -6.23 -17.22 -6.37
N VAL A 216 -5.53 -18.19 -6.96
CA VAL A 216 -4.07 -18.26 -6.93
C VAL A 216 -3.52 -17.35 -8.01
N GLY A 217 -2.47 -16.61 -7.69
CA GLY A 217 -1.78 -15.77 -8.66
C GLY A 217 -0.29 -15.67 -8.38
N GLY A 218 0.40 -15.01 -9.30
CA GLY A 218 1.83 -14.82 -9.22
C GLY A 218 2.33 -13.74 -10.16
N MET A 219 3.56 -13.32 -9.92
CA MET A 219 4.25 -12.28 -10.67
C MET A 219 5.72 -12.66 -10.81
N LEU A 220 6.27 -12.39 -12.00
CA LEU A 220 7.68 -12.51 -12.30
C LEU A 220 8.15 -11.21 -12.90
N GLY A 221 9.31 -10.73 -12.47
CA GLY A 221 9.91 -9.54 -13.03
C GLY A 221 11.41 -9.53 -12.87
N ALA A 222 12.06 -8.63 -13.60
CA ALA A 222 13.47 -8.35 -13.43
C ALA A 222 13.78 -6.93 -13.90
N ARG A 223 14.62 -6.24 -13.14
CA ARG A 223 15.32 -5.05 -13.60
C ARG A 223 16.77 -5.40 -13.90
N LEU A 224 17.27 -4.94 -15.04
CA LEU A 224 18.66 -5.01 -15.44
C LEU A 224 19.19 -3.59 -15.56
N GLU A 225 20.30 -3.29 -14.89
CA GLU A 225 20.94 -1.96 -14.94
C GLU A 225 22.44 -2.11 -15.20
N THR A 226 23.00 -1.28 -16.08
CA THR A 226 24.44 -1.27 -16.36
C THR A 226 25.23 -0.78 -15.15
N ARG A 227 26.32 -1.48 -14.77
CA ARG A 227 27.29 -0.99 -13.77
C ARG A 227 28.64 -0.75 -14.44
N GLY A 228 29.23 0.41 -14.17
CA GLY A 228 30.54 0.81 -14.71
C GLY A 228 31.04 2.12 -14.11
N ALA A 229 32.15 2.64 -14.65
CA ALA A 229 32.75 3.90 -14.18
C ALA A 229 31.92 5.15 -14.51
N SER A 230 31.01 5.03 -15.49
CA SER A 230 30.09 6.10 -15.86
C SER A 230 29.08 6.38 -14.74
N PRO A 231 28.83 7.65 -14.37
CA PRO A 231 27.74 8.02 -13.47
C PRO A 231 26.35 7.81 -14.10
N LEU A 232 26.30 7.74 -15.44
CA LEU A 232 25.10 7.42 -16.20
C LEU A 232 24.95 5.90 -16.32
N ARG A 233 23.80 5.38 -15.89
CA ARG A 233 23.43 3.96 -16.00
C ARG A 233 22.13 3.81 -16.78
N PHE A 234 22.08 2.82 -17.66
CA PHE A 234 20.87 2.48 -18.39
C PHE A 234 20.20 1.29 -17.73
N TYR A 235 18.87 1.31 -17.67
CA TYR A 235 18.12 0.17 -17.16
C TYR A 235 16.97 -0.23 -18.08
N ILE A 236 16.66 -1.51 -18.04
CA ILE A 236 15.41 -2.09 -18.53
C ILE A 236 14.73 -2.82 -17.38
N ASP A 237 13.43 -2.70 -17.28
CA ASP A 237 12.61 -3.28 -16.22
C ASP A 237 11.36 -3.90 -16.83
N GLY A 238 11.17 -5.20 -16.61
CA GLY A 238 10.06 -5.95 -17.14
C GLY A 238 9.41 -6.78 -16.05
N GLU A 239 8.08 -6.87 -16.08
CA GLU A 239 7.33 -7.68 -15.12
C GLU A 239 5.99 -8.12 -15.71
N VAL A 240 5.67 -9.39 -15.51
CA VAL A 240 4.40 -10.03 -15.87
C VAL A 240 3.69 -10.53 -14.62
N LYS A 241 2.35 -10.43 -14.60
CA LYS A 241 1.52 -10.96 -13.51
C LYS A 241 0.29 -11.69 -14.04
N SER A 242 -0.19 -12.65 -13.27
CA SER A 242 -1.55 -13.20 -13.43
C SER A 242 -2.60 -12.16 -12.98
N ALA A 243 -3.89 -12.48 -13.18
CA ALA A 243 -4.96 -11.70 -12.58
C ALA A 243 -4.84 -11.66 -11.05
N GLY A 244 -5.26 -10.55 -10.45
CA GLY A 244 -5.13 -10.25 -9.02
C GLY A 244 -4.56 -8.87 -8.76
N TRP A 245 -4.73 -8.41 -7.52
CA TRP A 245 -4.24 -7.13 -7.04
C TRP A 245 -2.78 -7.23 -6.61
N VAL A 246 -1.98 -6.23 -6.96
CA VAL A 246 -0.60 -6.08 -6.49
C VAL A 246 -0.40 -4.59 -6.16
N ALA A 247 0.21 -4.28 -5.02
CA ALA A 247 0.46 -2.91 -4.63
C ALA A 247 1.28 -2.17 -5.73
N GLY A 248 0.84 -0.97 -6.12
CA GLY A 248 1.49 -0.20 -7.20
C GLY A 248 1.17 -0.68 -8.63
N ARG A 249 0.30 -1.69 -8.80
CA ARG A 249 -0.21 -2.17 -10.10
C ARG A 249 -1.73 -1.94 -10.16
N PRO A 250 -2.19 -0.89 -10.89
CA PRO A 250 -3.63 -0.57 -10.95
C PRO A 250 -4.50 -1.65 -11.61
N SER A 251 -3.98 -2.34 -12.63
CA SER A 251 -4.75 -3.36 -13.36
C SER A 251 -4.93 -4.63 -12.52
N LEU A 252 -6.16 -5.13 -12.46
CA LEU A 252 -6.51 -6.42 -11.84
C LEU A 252 -6.36 -7.60 -12.80
N GLU A 253 -6.21 -7.35 -14.09
CA GLU A 253 -6.08 -8.39 -15.11
C GLU A 253 -4.65 -8.96 -15.18
N SER A 254 -4.51 -10.09 -15.87
CA SER A 254 -3.19 -10.58 -16.25
C SER A 254 -2.56 -9.64 -17.27
N GLY A 255 -1.25 -9.40 -17.17
CA GLY A 255 -0.57 -8.54 -18.12
C GLY A 255 0.90 -8.32 -17.82
N GLY A 256 1.56 -7.61 -18.74
CA GLY A 256 2.96 -7.21 -18.63
C GLY A 256 3.10 -5.69 -18.49
N THR A 257 4.17 -5.27 -17.84
CA THR A 257 4.66 -3.88 -17.94
C THR A 257 6.13 -3.92 -18.26
N PHE A 258 6.53 -3.01 -19.14
CA PHE A 258 7.91 -2.80 -19.54
C PHE A 258 8.25 -1.33 -19.36
N ARG A 259 9.44 -1.07 -18.82
CA ARG A 259 10.00 0.26 -18.61
C ARG A 259 11.45 0.25 -19.02
N THR A 260 11.92 1.39 -19.50
CA THR A 260 13.34 1.64 -19.77
C THR A 260 13.67 3.04 -19.28
N GLY A 261 14.90 3.27 -18.91
CA GLY A 261 15.31 4.59 -18.48
C GLY A 261 16.78 4.69 -18.13
N ILE A 262 17.10 5.83 -17.53
CA ILE A 262 18.45 6.23 -17.19
C ILE A 262 18.49 6.63 -15.72
N THR A 263 19.51 6.18 -15.00
CA THR A 263 19.83 6.56 -13.63
C THR A 263 21.12 7.38 -13.65
N TYR A 264 21.11 8.57 -13.04
CA TYR A 264 22.32 9.36 -12.84
C TYR A 264 22.75 9.31 -11.38
N VAL A 265 23.93 8.76 -11.10
CA VAL A 265 24.45 8.57 -9.74
C VAL A 265 25.25 9.79 -9.32
N LEU A 266 24.75 10.52 -8.33
CA LEU A 266 25.43 11.65 -7.71
C LEU A 266 26.37 11.16 -6.60
N GLY A 267 27.68 11.17 -6.85
CA GLY A 267 28.72 10.82 -5.87
C GLY A 267 29.94 10.15 -6.53
N LYS A 268 31.07 10.04 -5.79
CA LYS A 268 32.25 9.31 -6.30
C LYS A 268 31.90 7.83 -6.46
N THR A 269 31.96 7.33 -7.70
CA THR A 269 32.13 5.91 -8.00
C THR A 269 33.35 5.42 -7.20
N ARG A 270 33.11 4.57 -6.20
CA ARG A 270 34.18 3.83 -5.52
C ARG A 270 34.54 2.60 -6.35
#